data_AF-A0A1V2HAM1-F1
#
_entry.id   AF-A0A1V2HAM1-F1
#
_cell.length_a   1.000
_cell.length_b   1.000
_cell.length_c   1.000
_cell.angle_alpha   90.00
_cell.angle_beta   90.00
_cell.angle_gamma   90.00
#
_symmetry.space_group_name_H-M   'P 1'
#
loop_
_entity.id
_entity.type
_entity.pdbx_description
1 polymer ?
#
loop_
_entity_poly.entity_id
_entity_poly.type
_entity_poly.pdbx_seq_one_letter_code
_entity_poly.pdbx_strand_id
1 'polypeptide(L)' 'MTQQPRLLSLQERHATLERQIAAEGSRPQPDALSLGRLKRAKLRLKEEMQRLRPAR' A
#
# COMPACT_ATOMS: atom_id res chain seq x y z
N MET A 1 -3.33 -11.30 -22.72
CA MET A 1 -3.02 -11.83 -21.38
C MET A 1 -2.20 -10.80 -20.59
N THR A 2 -2.82 -9.75 -20.03
CA THR A 2 -2.03 -8.59 -19.52
C THR A 2 -2.58 -7.99 -18.21
N GLN A 3 -3.54 -8.64 -17.54
CA GLN A 3 -4.11 -8.13 -16.28
C GLN A 3 -3.27 -8.50 -15.04
N GLN A 4 -2.46 -9.56 -15.12
CA GLN A 4 -1.62 -10.05 -14.02
C GLN A 4 -0.42 -9.16 -13.63
N PRO A 5 0.37 -8.57 -14.56
CA PRO A 5 1.56 -7.80 -14.17
C PRO A 5 1.22 -6.52 -13.39
N ARG A 6 0.11 -5.85 -13.73
CA ARG A 6 -0.35 -4.66 -12.97
C ARG A 6 -0.67 -5.00 -11.52
N LEU A 7 -1.37 -6.11 -11.28
CA LEU A 7 -1.77 -6.50 -9.93
C LEU A 7 -0.56 -6.85 -9.06
N LEU A 8 0.43 -7.55 -9.62
CA LEU A 8 1.70 -7.86 -8.97
C LEU A 8 2.46 -6.59 -8.57
N SER A 9 2.62 -5.63 -9.48
CA SER A 9 3.30 -4.36 -9.16
C SER A 9 2.58 -3.56 -8.08
N LEU A 10 1.24 -3.59 -8.04
CA LEU A 10 0.46 -2.95 -6.98
C LEU A 10 0.62 -3.66 -5.64
N GLN A 11 0.69 -5.00 -5.64
CA GLN A 11 0.97 -5.77 -4.43
C GLN A 11 2.37 -5.48 -3.88
N GLU A 12 3.40 -5.40 -4.74
CA GLU A 12 4.76 -5.04 -4.32
C GLU A 12 4.83 -3.64 -3.71
N ARG A 13 4.17 -2.65 -4.35
CA ARG A 13 4.05 -1.29 -3.82
C ARG A 13 3.33 -1.27 -2.47
N HIS A 14 2.25 -2.04 -2.33
CA HIS A 14 1.52 -2.17 -1.08
C HIS A 14 2.38 -2.77 0.03
N ALA A 15 3.12 -3.86 -0.26
CA ALA A 15 4.04 -4.49 0.70
C ALA A 15 5.19 -3.55 1.11
N THR A 16 5.60 -2.65 0.22
CA THR A 16 6.65 -1.65 0.49
C THR A 16 6.12 -0.53 1.39
N LEU A 17 4.87 -0.09 1.18
CA LEU A 17 4.22 0.88 2.07
C LEU A 17 3.95 0.31 3.46
N GLU A 18 3.53 -0.96 3.56
CA GLU A 18 3.37 -1.66 4.84
C GLU A 18 4.66 -1.67 5.65
N ARG A 19 5.78 -2.01 5.00
CA ARG A 19 7.10 -2.02 5.63
C ARG A 19 7.51 -0.63 6.12
N GLN A 20 7.25 0.41 5.32
CA GLN A 20 7.52 1.80 5.73
C GLN A 20 6.64 2.23 6.91
N ILE A 21 5.35 1.89 6.91
CA ILE A 21 4.43 2.17 8.02
C ILE A 21 4.89 1.48 9.30
N ALA A 22 5.27 0.20 9.21
CA ALA A 22 5.77 -0.56 10.35
C ALA A 22 7.10 -0.01 10.88
N ALA A 23 8.04 0.30 9.98
CA ALA A 23 9.32 0.90 10.36
C ALA A 23 9.14 2.27 11.02
N GLU A 24 8.28 3.13 10.47
CA GLU A 24 7.97 4.46 11.03
C GLU A 24 7.22 4.36 12.36
N GLY A 25 6.29 3.40 12.49
CA GLY A 25 5.54 3.15 13.73
C GLY A 25 6.39 2.54 14.85
N SER A 26 7.46 1.81 14.52
CA SER A 26 8.41 1.27 15.50
C SER A 26 9.43 2.32 15.97
N ARG A 27 9.48 3.52 15.37
CA ARG A 27 10.39 4.57 15.83
C ARG A 27 9.90 5.12 17.18
N PRO A 28 10.83 5.44 18.10
CA PRO A 28 10.49 6.02 19.40
C PRO A 28 9.78 7.38 19.28
N GLN A 29 10.02 8.12 18.19
CA GLN A 29 9.26 9.31 17.82
C GLN A 29 8.71 9.13 16.39
N PRO A 30 7.51 8.54 16.25
CA PRO A 30 6.92 8.29 14.94
C PRO A 30 6.42 9.61 14.33
N ASP A 31 6.76 9.84 13.07
CA ASP A 31 6.30 11.02 12.35
C ASP A 31 4.83 10.82 11.92
N ALA A 32 3.90 11.33 12.72
CA ALA A 32 2.46 11.09 12.54
C ALA A 32 1.93 11.59 11.19
N LEU A 33 2.50 12.69 10.66
CA LEU A 33 2.17 13.21 9.34
C LEU A 33 2.61 12.25 8.23
N SER A 34 3.83 11.75 8.32
CA SER A 34 4.38 10.75 7.38
C SER A 34 3.60 9.45 7.44
N LEU A 35 3.30 8.93 8.63
CA LEU A 35 2.42 7.78 8.85
C LEU A 35 1.03 7.98 8.23
N GLY A 36 0.42 9.16 8.41
CA GLY A 36 -0.87 9.49 7.83
C GLY A 36 -0.85 9.58 6.29
N ARG A 37 0.28 10.02 5.71
CA ARG A 37 0.48 10.01 4.24
C ARG A 37 0.66 8.58 3.73
N LEU A 38 1.49 7.78 4.39
CA LEU A 38 1.75 6.38 4.02
C LEU A 38 0.48 5.53 4.11
N LYS A 39 -0.30 5.68 5.18
CA LYS A 39 -1.60 4.98 5.35
C LYS A 39 -2.59 5.36 4.26
N ARG A 40 -2.66 6.64 3.87
CA ARG A 40 -3.51 7.10 2.75
C ARG A 40 -3.06 6.53 1.41
N ALA A 41 -1.76 6.49 1.16
CA ALA A 41 -1.21 5.88 -0.05
C ALA A 41 -1.53 4.37 -0.10
N LYS A 42 -1.38 3.67 1.04
CA LYS A 42 -1.74 2.25 1.18
C LYS A 42 -3.23 2.02 0.89
N LEU A 43 -4.11 2.88 1.41
CA LEU A 43 -5.55 2.79 1.17
C LEU A 43 -5.88 2.91 -0.31
N ARG A 44 -5.33 3.92 -1.01
CA ARG A 44 -5.55 4.09 -2.46
C ARG A 44 -5.08 2.89 -3.27
N LEU A 45 -3.92 2.32 -2.93
CA LEU A 45 -3.41 1.10 -3.57
C LEU A 45 -4.33 -0.09 -3.34
N LYS A 46 -4.87 -0.23 -2.13
CA LYS A 46 -5.84 -1.28 -1.80
C LYS A 46 -7.12 -1.12 -2.63
N GLU A 47 -7.64 0.10 -2.77
CA GLU A 47 -8.80 0.39 -3.60
C GLU A 47 -8.54 0.09 -5.08
N GLU A 48 -7.37 0.47 -5.61
CA GLU A 48 -7.00 0.19 -6.99
C GLU A 48 -6.87 -1.32 -7.26
N MET A 49 -6.25 -2.07 -6.34
CA MET A 49 -6.23 -3.54 -6.40
C MET A 49 -7.63 -4.14 -6.34
N GLN A 50 -8.52 -3.58 -5.52
CA GLN A 50 -9.90 -4.07 -5.37
C GLN A 50 -10.74 -3.78 -6.62
N ARG A 51 -10.52 -2.64 -7.30
CA ARG A 51 -11.13 -2.32 -8.59
C ARG A 51 -10.63 -3.23 -9.72
N LEU A 52 -9.36 -3.60 -9.68
CA LEU A 52 -8.77 -4.51 -10.66
C LEU A 52 -9.09 -5.98 -10.37
N ARG A 53 -9.50 -6.30 -9.15
CA ARG A 53 -9.98 -7.64 -8.80
C ARG A 53 -11.39 -7.77 -9.37
N PRO A 54 -11.63 -8.67 -10.34
CA PRO A 54 -12.99 -8.90 -10.82
C PRO A 54 -13.84 -9.34 -9.62
N ALA A 55 -14.91 -8.57 -9.36
CA ALA A 55 -15.97 -9.01 -8.47
C ALA A 55 -16.54 -10.29 -9.07
N ARG A 56 -16.20 -11.43 -8.46
CA ARG A 56 -16.73 -12.73 -8.82
C ARG A 56 -18.03 -12.94 -8.08
#